data_AF-A0A2A2HCZ4-F1
#
_entry.id   AF-A0A2A2HCZ4-F1
#
_cell.length_a   1.000
_cell.length_b   1.000
_cell.length_c   1.000
_cell.angle_alpha   90.00
_cell.angle_beta   90.00
_cell.angle_gamma   90.00
#
_symmetry.space_group_name_H-M   'P 1'
#
loop_
_entity.id
_entity.type
_entity.pdbx_description
1 polymer ?
#
loop_
_entity_poly.entity_id
_entity_poly.type
_entity_poly.pdbx_seq_one_letter_code
_entity_poly.pdbx_strand_id
1 'polypeptide(L)'
;NTQNNKDYGLPDVGEQVSLLLDADGDDGVVLGAVYSEVDRPAVANRDKRRVDFADGTVVEYDRKNHAMAIGGEIQTLTLNTQATVLIQTKNATVKASHTLLLDAPDTVTTGNLTVQKQLTYQGGMSGSGGSGLAAIIDGTLQASGDIQAGRVSLQHHQHSNGHDGQPTGKPL
;
A
#
# COMPACT_ATOMS: atom_id res chain seq x y z
N ASN A 1 14.47 -18.00 22.25
CA ASN A 1 14.57 -16.61 22.76
C ASN A 1 14.79 -16.62 24.26
N THR A 2 15.94 -16.14 24.74
CA THR A 2 16.17 -15.74 26.15
C THR A 2 17.24 -14.62 26.19
N GLN A 3 17.60 -14.15 27.40
CA GLN A 3 18.44 -12.95 27.64
C GLN A 3 17.99 -11.74 26.82
N ASN A 4 18.67 -11.42 25.72
CA ASN A 4 18.40 -10.22 24.92
C ASN A 4 17.21 -10.36 23.97
N ASN A 5 16.82 -11.60 23.62
CA ASN A 5 15.63 -11.84 22.78
C ASN A 5 14.56 -12.53 23.64
N LYS A 6 13.33 -12.02 23.63
CA LYS A 6 12.19 -12.61 24.33
C LYS A 6 11.14 -13.04 23.31
N ASP A 7 10.60 -14.24 23.48
CA ASP A 7 9.38 -14.71 22.80
C ASP A 7 8.30 -14.81 23.86
N TYR A 8 7.06 -14.48 23.51
CA TYR A 8 5.94 -14.51 24.43
C TYR A 8 4.71 -15.09 23.72
N GLY A 9 4.29 -16.24 24.22
CA GLY A 9 3.09 -16.96 23.81
C GLY A 9 2.84 -18.04 24.85
N LEU A 10 1.91 -17.77 25.77
CA LEU A 10 1.56 -18.71 26.83
C LEU A 10 0.43 -19.63 26.35
N PRO A 11 0.39 -20.89 26.83
CA PRO A 11 -0.77 -21.74 26.66
C PRO A 11 -2.02 -21.08 27.25
N ASP A 12 -3.17 -21.36 26.65
CA ASP A 12 -4.45 -20.93 27.19
C ASP A 12 -4.88 -21.79 28.39
N VAL A 13 -5.71 -21.22 29.26
CA VAL A 13 -6.26 -21.94 30.41
C VAL A 13 -7.14 -23.09 29.90
N GLY A 14 -6.77 -24.32 30.27
CA GLY A 14 -7.48 -25.53 29.86
C GLY A 14 -6.78 -26.32 28.75
N GLU A 15 -5.70 -25.80 28.16
CA GLU A 15 -4.88 -26.56 27.21
C GLU A 15 -4.10 -27.68 27.90
N GLN A 16 -3.98 -28.82 27.22
CA GLN A 16 -3.15 -29.91 27.68
C GLN A 16 -1.68 -29.57 27.43
N VAL A 17 -0.84 -29.59 28.48
CA VAL A 17 0.58 -29.23 28.39
C VAL A 17 1.51 -30.37 28.78
N SER A 18 2.75 -30.31 28.30
CA SER A 18 3.85 -31.17 28.76
C SER A 18 4.75 -30.40 29.73
N LEU A 19 5.12 -31.04 30.84
CA LEU A 19 6.00 -30.49 31.87
C LEU A 19 7.37 -31.17 31.85
N LEU A 20 8.42 -30.39 32.06
CA LEU A 20 9.74 -30.89 32.43
C LEU A 20 10.01 -30.46 33.87
N LEU A 21 10.00 -31.44 34.77
CA LEU A 21 10.26 -31.24 36.18
C LEU A 21 11.71 -31.58 36.52
N ASP A 22 12.19 -31.05 37.64
CA ASP A 22 13.44 -31.49 38.24
C ASP A 22 13.30 -32.89 38.87
N ALA A 23 14.38 -33.36 39.49
CA ALA A 23 14.42 -34.72 40.04
C ALA A 23 13.45 -34.93 41.21
N ASP A 24 13.18 -33.87 41.97
CA ASP A 24 12.33 -33.91 43.16
C ASP A 24 10.85 -33.65 42.80
N GLY A 25 10.59 -33.08 41.62
CA GLY A 25 9.25 -32.88 41.06
C GLY A 25 8.56 -31.60 41.52
N ASP A 26 9.24 -30.78 42.33
CA ASP A 26 8.68 -29.59 42.96
C ASP A 26 8.89 -28.33 42.12
N ASP A 27 9.90 -28.32 41.23
CA ASP A 27 10.18 -27.23 40.30
C ASP A 27 10.26 -27.73 38.85
N GLY A 28 9.93 -26.86 37.90
CA GLY A 28 9.99 -27.24 36.49
C GLY A 28 9.56 -26.14 35.52
N VAL A 29 9.42 -26.54 34.26
CA VAL A 29 9.02 -25.67 33.16
C VAL A 29 7.94 -26.32 32.31
N VAL A 30 7.05 -25.49 31.77
CA VAL A 30 6.11 -25.88 30.73
C VAL A 30 6.84 -25.93 29.39
N LEU A 31 6.85 -27.08 28.73
CA LEU A 31 7.47 -27.26 27.41
C LEU A 31 6.57 -26.74 26.27
N GLY A 32 5.26 -26.67 26.51
CA GLY A 32 4.25 -26.22 25.57
C GLY A 32 2.97 -27.08 25.62
N ALA A 33 1.97 -26.66 24.86
CA ALA A 33 0.73 -27.40 24.68
C ALA A 33 0.89 -28.56 23.67
N VAL A 34 0.08 -29.59 23.82
CA VAL A 34 -0.01 -30.74 22.90
C VAL A 34 -1.43 -30.90 22.40
N TYR A 35 -1.58 -31.19 21.12
CA TYR A 35 -2.89 -31.49 20.54
C TYR A 35 -3.52 -32.73 21.20
N SER A 36 -4.84 -32.70 21.32
CA SER A 36 -5.66 -33.75 21.93
C SER A 36 -6.87 -34.07 21.03
N GLU A 37 -7.75 -34.98 21.46
CA GLU A 37 -8.99 -35.25 20.72
C GLU A 37 -9.94 -34.04 20.69
N VAL A 38 -9.87 -33.19 21.73
CA VAL A 38 -10.68 -31.98 21.90
C VAL A 38 -10.03 -30.78 21.21
N ASP A 39 -8.70 -30.64 21.30
CA ASP A 39 -7.93 -29.58 20.64
C ASP A 39 -7.08 -30.15 19.51
N ARG A 40 -7.59 -30.07 18.29
CA ARG A 40 -7.00 -30.69 17.10
C ARG A 40 -6.19 -29.67 16.31
N PRO A 41 -5.13 -30.10 15.60
CA PRO A 41 -4.39 -29.20 14.72
C PRO A 41 -5.30 -28.59 13.65
N ALA A 42 -5.26 -27.26 13.52
CA ALA A 42 -6.01 -26.53 12.49
C ALA A 42 -5.53 -26.87 11.06
N VAL A 43 -4.28 -27.30 10.91
CA VAL A 43 -3.67 -27.65 9.62
C VAL A 43 -2.86 -28.93 9.72
N ALA A 44 -3.18 -29.92 8.89
CA ALA A 44 -2.45 -31.19 8.76
C ALA A 44 -1.59 -31.22 7.49
N ASN A 45 -0.68 -30.24 7.33
CA ASN A 45 0.21 -30.16 6.17
C ASN A 45 1.65 -29.85 6.60
N ARG A 46 2.55 -30.82 6.36
CA ARG A 46 3.98 -30.75 6.71
C ARG A 46 4.76 -29.62 6.02
N ASP A 47 4.22 -29.04 4.95
CA ASP A 47 4.86 -27.96 4.20
C ASP A 47 4.46 -26.57 4.71
N LYS A 48 3.56 -26.50 5.69
CA LYS A 48 3.06 -25.25 6.27
C LYS A 48 3.60 -25.04 7.68
N ARG A 49 4.06 -23.82 7.95
CA ARG A 49 4.27 -23.30 9.31
C ARG A 49 3.25 -22.20 9.54
N ARG A 50 2.38 -22.36 10.55
CA ARG A 50 1.23 -21.47 10.77
C ARG A 50 1.05 -21.14 12.25
N VAL A 51 0.54 -19.95 12.52
CA VAL A 51 -0.07 -19.56 13.80
C VAL A 51 -1.52 -19.17 13.52
N ASP A 52 -2.44 -19.76 14.27
CA ASP A 52 -3.88 -19.47 14.26
C ASP A 52 -4.23 -18.73 15.55
N PHE A 53 -4.84 -17.55 15.42
CA PHE A 53 -5.31 -16.77 16.56
C PHE A 53 -6.80 -17.00 16.78
N ALA A 54 -7.27 -16.87 18.03
CA ALA A 54 -8.65 -17.14 18.41
C ALA A 54 -9.70 -16.24 17.71
N ASP A 55 -9.29 -15.08 17.22
CA ASP A 55 -10.12 -14.17 16.41
C ASP A 55 -10.26 -14.61 14.95
N GLY A 56 -9.55 -15.67 14.52
CA GLY A 56 -9.51 -16.14 13.13
C GLY A 56 -8.40 -15.52 12.30
N THR A 57 -7.54 -14.67 12.87
CA THR A 57 -6.31 -14.20 12.22
C THR A 57 -5.32 -15.35 12.02
N VAL A 58 -4.58 -15.32 10.92
CA VAL A 58 -3.58 -16.35 10.58
C VAL A 58 -2.28 -15.73 10.08
N VAL A 59 -1.16 -16.36 10.44
CA VAL A 59 0.17 -16.09 9.86
C VAL A 59 0.74 -17.42 9.38
N GLU A 60 0.88 -17.60 8.07
CA GLU A 60 1.24 -18.88 7.45
C GLU A 60 2.39 -18.72 6.44
N TYR A 61 3.34 -19.65 6.46
CA TYR A 61 4.31 -19.86 5.40
C TYR A 61 4.20 -21.27 4.83
N ASP A 62 3.95 -21.39 3.53
CA ASP A 62 3.89 -22.63 2.75
C ASP A 62 5.18 -22.76 1.92
N ARG A 63 6.06 -23.69 2.32
CA ARG A 63 7.36 -23.88 1.66
C ARG A 63 7.27 -24.59 0.31
N LYS A 64 6.19 -25.35 0.04
CA LYS A 64 5.98 -26.05 -1.23
C LYS A 64 5.63 -25.06 -2.32
N ASN A 65 4.81 -24.07 -1.98
CA ASN A 65 4.38 -23.03 -2.90
C ASN A 65 5.23 -21.75 -2.82
N HIS A 66 6.20 -21.70 -1.89
CA HIS A 66 7.03 -20.53 -1.61
C HIS A 66 6.19 -19.28 -1.29
N ALA A 67 5.15 -19.44 -0.47
CA ALA A 67 4.13 -18.44 -0.23
C ALA A 67 3.99 -18.08 1.26
N MET A 68 3.87 -16.79 1.55
CA MET A 68 3.51 -16.27 2.87
C MET A 68 2.12 -15.64 2.82
N ALA A 69 1.30 -15.87 3.84
CA ALA A 69 0.00 -15.25 4.02
C ALA A 69 -0.17 -14.71 5.44
N ILE A 70 -0.66 -13.48 5.54
CA ILE A 70 -1.16 -12.87 6.78
C ILE A 70 -2.57 -12.39 6.46
N GLY A 71 -3.57 -12.87 7.19
CA GLY A 71 -4.98 -12.60 6.86
C GLY A 71 -5.96 -13.12 7.90
N GLY A 72 -7.23 -13.28 7.52
CA GLY A 72 -8.33 -13.59 8.44
C GLY A 72 -9.03 -12.33 8.91
N GLU A 73 -9.41 -12.28 10.19
CA GLU A 73 -10.10 -11.15 10.82
C GLU A 73 -9.15 -10.01 11.27
N ILE A 74 -7.87 -10.06 10.86
CA ILE A 74 -6.87 -9.03 11.19
C ILE A 74 -7.34 -7.64 10.75
N GLN A 75 -7.42 -6.72 11.70
CA GLN A 75 -7.93 -5.36 11.44
C GLN A 75 -6.83 -4.36 11.10
N THR A 76 -5.61 -4.56 11.58
CA THR A 76 -4.51 -3.61 11.40
C THR A 76 -3.18 -4.33 11.25
N LEU A 77 -2.41 -3.91 10.24
CA LEU A 77 -1.02 -4.31 10.03
C LEU A 77 -0.17 -3.03 9.93
N THR A 78 0.73 -2.83 10.90
CA THR A 78 1.59 -1.63 10.98
C THR A 78 3.05 -2.00 10.76
N LEU A 79 3.73 -1.28 9.86
CA LEU A 79 5.16 -1.46 9.56
C LEU A 79 5.92 -0.16 9.87
N ASN A 80 6.44 -0.03 11.08
CA ASN A 80 7.23 1.12 11.51
C ASN A 80 8.72 0.82 11.38
N THR A 81 9.44 1.60 10.56
CA THR A 81 10.89 1.45 10.34
C THR A 81 11.59 2.81 10.43
N GLN A 82 12.88 2.81 10.74
CA GLN A 82 13.64 4.07 10.88
C GLN A 82 14.21 4.61 9.56
N ALA A 83 14.28 3.78 8.52
CA ALA A 83 14.99 4.13 7.29
C ALA A 83 14.20 3.78 6.03
N THR A 84 13.94 2.50 5.79
CA THR A 84 13.39 2.07 4.50
C THR A 84 12.52 0.84 4.62
N VAL A 85 11.38 0.87 3.92
CA VAL A 85 10.60 -0.30 3.53
C VAL A 85 10.77 -0.47 2.02
N LEU A 86 11.44 -1.55 1.58
CA LEU A 86 11.64 -1.88 0.17
C LEU A 86 10.74 -3.04 -0.25
N ILE A 87 9.89 -2.82 -1.24
CA ILE A 87 9.03 -3.86 -1.84
C ILE A 87 9.49 -4.10 -3.27
N GLN A 88 10.24 -5.19 -3.49
CA GLN A 88 10.73 -5.58 -4.81
C GLN A 88 10.05 -6.87 -5.26
N THR A 89 9.24 -6.79 -6.31
CA THR A 89 8.45 -7.90 -6.85
C THR A 89 8.25 -7.70 -8.35
N LYS A 90 7.85 -8.77 -9.06
CA LYS A 90 7.43 -8.67 -10.46
C LYS A 90 6.10 -7.93 -10.60
N ASN A 91 5.17 -8.17 -9.68
CA ASN A 91 3.84 -7.56 -9.67
C ASN A 91 3.46 -7.15 -8.24
N ALA A 92 2.98 -5.92 -8.09
CA ALA A 92 2.39 -5.41 -6.84
C ALA A 92 0.95 -4.98 -7.09
N THR A 93 0.06 -5.21 -6.13
CA THR A 93 -1.35 -4.81 -6.22
C THR A 93 -1.82 -4.37 -4.84
N VAL A 94 -2.39 -3.17 -4.77
CA VAL A 94 -3.00 -2.62 -3.55
C VAL A 94 -4.48 -2.41 -3.84
N LYS A 95 -5.35 -3.03 -3.04
CA LYS A 95 -6.80 -2.88 -3.14
C LYS A 95 -7.32 -2.30 -1.83
N ALA A 96 -7.82 -1.06 -1.89
CA ALA A 96 -8.48 -0.40 -0.77
C ALA A 96 -9.94 -0.13 -1.15
N SER A 97 -10.89 -0.45 -0.26
CA SER A 97 -12.33 -0.26 -0.50
C SER A 97 -12.78 1.19 -0.34
N HIS A 98 -12.02 1.99 0.39
CA HIS A 98 -12.35 3.38 0.70
C HIS A 98 -11.31 4.37 0.14
N THR A 99 -10.08 4.32 0.65
CA THR A 99 -9.02 5.25 0.22
C THR A 99 -7.64 4.58 0.21
N LEU A 100 -6.79 5.01 -0.72
CA LEU A 100 -5.35 4.76 -0.71
C LEU A 100 -4.68 6.12 -0.51
N LEU A 101 -4.07 6.32 0.67
CA LEU A 101 -3.33 7.53 0.99
C LEU A 101 -1.84 7.31 0.76
N LEU A 102 -1.23 8.13 -0.11
CA LEU A 102 0.21 8.22 -0.30
C LEU A 102 0.67 9.54 0.34
N ASP A 103 0.97 9.49 1.64
CA ASP A 103 1.38 10.66 2.42
C ASP A 103 2.91 10.71 2.51
N ALA A 104 3.51 11.47 1.59
CA ALA A 104 4.95 11.71 1.53
C ALA A 104 5.21 13.12 0.99
N PRO A 105 6.31 13.78 1.38
CA PRO A 105 6.69 15.07 0.80
C PRO A 105 6.76 15.04 -0.74
N ASP A 106 7.31 13.95 -1.29
CA ASP A 106 7.39 13.70 -2.73
C ASP A 106 6.88 12.28 -3.05
N THR A 107 6.10 12.17 -4.14
CA THR A 107 5.72 10.88 -4.73
C THR A 107 6.23 10.81 -6.16
N VAL A 108 7.10 9.84 -6.43
CA VAL A 108 7.73 9.66 -7.76
C VAL A 108 7.21 8.38 -8.41
N THR A 109 6.62 8.52 -9.60
CA THR A 109 6.28 7.39 -10.48
C THR A 109 7.18 7.45 -11.71
N THR A 110 8.06 6.46 -11.89
CA THR A 110 9.02 6.44 -13.01
C THR A 110 8.43 5.84 -14.29
N GLY A 111 7.38 5.03 -14.17
CA GLY A 111 6.63 4.48 -15.29
C GLY A 111 5.41 5.33 -15.66
N ASN A 112 4.61 4.82 -16.59
CA ASN A 112 3.32 5.43 -16.94
C ASN A 112 2.36 5.36 -15.74
N LEU A 113 1.69 6.48 -15.45
CA LEU A 113 0.61 6.55 -14.47
C LEU A 113 -0.73 6.66 -15.20
N THR A 114 -1.56 5.62 -15.07
CA THR A 114 -2.93 5.63 -15.60
C THR A 114 -3.92 5.86 -14.47
N VAL A 115 -4.69 6.96 -14.56
CA VAL A 115 -5.81 7.25 -13.66
C VAL A 115 -7.10 7.09 -14.46
N GLN A 116 -7.86 6.03 -14.18
CA GLN A 116 -9.09 5.73 -14.94
C GLN A 116 -10.27 6.63 -14.59
N LYS A 117 -10.23 7.24 -13.41
CA LYS A 117 -11.23 8.21 -12.94
C LYS A 117 -10.63 9.62 -12.98
N GLN A 118 -11.23 10.56 -12.26
CA GLN A 118 -10.72 11.92 -12.16
C GLN A 118 -9.34 11.95 -11.49
N LEU A 119 -8.41 12.72 -12.09
CA LEU A 119 -7.20 13.20 -11.44
C LEU A 119 -7.44 14.62 -10.94
N THR A 120 -7.33 14.83 -9.63
CA THR A 120 -7.41 16.16 -9.00
C THR A 120 -6.04 16.57 -8.48
N TYR A 121 -5.61 17.77 -8.81
CA TYR A 121 -4.34 18.36 -8.37
C TYR A 121 -4.58 19.80 -7.90
N GLN A 122 -3.89 20.21 -6.83
CA GLN A 122 -4.07 21.55 -6.24
C GLN A 122 -2.81 22.42 -6.34
N GLY A 123 -1.63 21.80 -6.40
CA GLY A 123 -0.34 22.49 -6.55
C GLY A 123 0.00 22.91 -7.99
N GLY A 124 -0.96 22.82 -8.92
CA GLY A 124 -0.73 22.99 -10.35
C GLY A 124 -0.18 21.74 -11.03
N MET A 125 0.17 21.90 -12.31
CA MET A 125 0.69 20.82 -13.15
C MET A 125 1.83 21.37 -14.01
N SER A 126 2.98 20.71 -13.96
CA SER A 126 4.11 20.94 -14.86
C SER A 126 4.41 19.64 -15.59
N GLY A 127 4.54 19.71 -16.91
CA GLY A 127 4.74 18.54 -17.76
C GLY A 127 5.69 18.85 -18.91
N SER A 128 6.46 17.85 -19.32
CA SER A 128 7.27 17.88 -20.53
C SER A 128 6.88 16.69 -21.40
N GLY A 129 6.72 16.92 -22.70
CA GLY A 129 6.40 15.85 -23.65
C GLY A 129 7.55 14.92 -23.97
N GLY A 130 8.77 15.21 -23.47
CA GLY A 130 9.97 14.52 -23.88
C GLY A 130 10.16 14.66 -25.39
N SER A 131 10.04 13.55 -26.13
CA SER A 131 10.09 13.54 -27.60
C SER A 131 8.74 13.83 -28.28
N GLY A 132 7.64 13.91 -27.52
CA GLY A 132 6.28 14.09 -28.04
C GLY A 132 5.58 15.34 -27.49
N LEU A 133 4.25 15.36 -27.60
CA LEU A 133 3.42 16.42 -27.04
C LEU A 133 3.38 16.32 -25.51
N ALA A 134 3.44 17.47 -24.83
CA ALA A 134 3.39 17.53 -23.36
C ALA A 134 2.02 17.13 -22.79
N ALA A 135 0.94 17.37 -23.55
CA ALA A 135 -0.41 16.97 -23.20
C ALA A 135 -1.25 16.78 -24.46
N ILE A 136 -2.15 15.79 -24.44
CA ILE A 136 -3.23 15.60 -25.41
C ILE A 136 -4.51 15.46 -24.58
N ILE A 137 -5.53 16.27 -24.90
CA ILE A 137 -6.80 16.28 -24.20
C ILE A 137 -7.88 15.98 -25.23
N ASP A 138 -8.51 14.81 -25.08
CA ASP A 138 -9.70 14.44 -25.85
C ASP A 138 -10.94 14.86 -25.06
N GLY A 139 -11.55 15.96 -25.48
CA GLY A 139 -12.67 16.61 -24.81
C GLY A 139 -12.42 18.10 -24.56
N THR A 140 -13.30 18.69 -23.77
CA THR A 140 -13.24 20.13 -23.46
C THR A 140 -12.29 20.40 -22.30
N LEU A 141 -11.37 21.34 -22.49
CA LEU A 141 -10.66 21.99 -21.40
C LEU A 141 -11.39 23.29 -21.04
N GLN A 142 -11.77 23.42 -19.77
CA GLN A 142 -12.35 24.65 -19.22
C GLN A 142 -11.37 25.26 -18.22
N ALA A 143 -10.99 26.50 -18.45
CA ALA A 143 -10.21 27.31 -17.53
C ALA A 143 -11.04 28.49 -17.06
N SER A 144 -11.00 28.79 -15.76
CA SER A 144 -11.61 30.01 -15.19
C SER A 144 -10.74 31.24 -15.42
N GLY A 145 -9.43 31.04 -15.57
CA GLY A 145 -8.47 32.06 -15.96
C GLY A 145 -8.08 31.97 -17.43
N ASP A 146 -7.11 32.80 -17.81
CA ASP A 146 -6.58 32.83 -19.16
C ASP A 146 -5.71 31.60 -19.48
N ILE A 147 -5.72 31.21 -20.76
CA ILE A 147 -4.83 30.18 -21.29
C ILE A 147 -3.82 30.88 -22.18
N GLN A 148 -2.53 30.69 -21.89
CA GLN A 148 -1.46 31.36 -22.63
C GLN A 148 -0.59 30.34 -23.39
N ALA A 149 -0.32 30.63 -24.66
CA ALA A 149 0.70 29.96 -25.46
C ALA A 149 1.88 30.93 -25.65
N GLY A 150 2.92 30.77 -24.82
CA GLY A 150 4.00 31.76 -24.75
C GLY A 150 3.48 33.10 -24.23
N ARG A 151 3.55 34.16 -25.05
CA ARG A 151 3.03 35.50 -24.71
C ARG A 151 1.62 35.77 -25.25
N VAL A 152 1.01 34.79 -25.93
CA VAL A 152 -0.31 34.95 -26.56
C VAL A 152 -1.37 34.47 -25.60
N SER A 153 -2.25 35.39 -25.21
CA SER A 153 -3.40 35.17 -24.33
C SER A 153 -4.64 34.73 -25.11
N LEU A 154 -5.31 33.67 -24.68
CA LEU A 154 -6.56 33.26 -25.30
C LEU A 154 -7.67 34.31 -25.08
N GLN A 155 -7.73 34.94 -23.90
CA GLN A 155 -8.77 35.93 -23.58
C GLN A 155 -8.47 37.36 -24.03
N HIS A 156 -7.20 37.72 -24.24
CA HIS A 156 -6.79 39.11 -24.43
C HIS A 156 -5.99 39.38 -25.70
N HIS A 157 -5.71 38.38 -26.56
CA HIS A 157 -4.96 38.63 -27.78
C HIS A 157 -5.68 39.61 -28.71
N GLN A 158 -4.90 40.40 -29.44
CA GLN A 158 -5.36 41.26 -30.52
C GLN A 158 -4.43 41.09 -31.71
N HIS A 159 -4.95 41.31 -32.91
CA HIS A 159 -4.17 41.38 -34.12
C HIS A 159 -3.96 42.84 -34.50
N SER A 160 -2.74 43.23 -34.87
CA SER A 160 -2.41 44.64 -35.15
C SER A 160 -3.01 45.18 -36.46
N ASN A 161 -3.33 44.29 -37.41
CA ASN A 161 -3.77 44.64 -38.77
C ASN A 161 -5.19 44.11 -39.03
N GLY A 162 -6.17 44.64 -38.30
CA GLY A 162 -7.59 44.37 -38.52
C GLY A 162 -8.19 45.18 -39.67
N HIS A 163 -9.50 45.46 -39.61
CA HIS A 163 -10.20 46.28 -40.60
C HIS A 163 -9.58 47.69 -40.67
N ASP A 164 -9.34 48.18 -41.89
CA ASP A 164 -8.68 49.45 -42.17
C ASP A 164 -7.32 49.66 -41.48
N GLY A 165 -6.61 48.57 -41.16
CA GLY A 165 -5.29 48.59 -40.53
C GLY A 165 -5.30 48.89 -39.02
N GLN A 166 -6.48 48.96 -38.40
CA GLN A 166 -6.61 49.16 -36.95
C GLN A 166 -6.50 47.83 -36.19
N PRO A 167 -6.06 47.81 -34.92
CA PRO A 167 -6.07 46.59 -34.12
C PRO A 167 -7.47 45.98 -33.98
N THR A 168 -7.55 44.66 -33.94
CA THR A 168 -8.83 43.98 -33.65
C THR A 168 -9.28 44.22 -32.21
N GLY A 169 -10.57 44.03 -31.95
CA GLY A 169 -11.06 43.84 -30.58
C GLY A 169 -10.46 42.59 -29.92
N LYS A 170 -10.64 42.46 -28.60
CA LYS A 170 -10.39 41.20 -27.88
C LYS A 170 -11.42 40.15 -28.30
N PRO A 171 -11.14 38.85 -28.12
CA PRO A 171 -12.14 37.80 -28.24
C PRO A 171 -13.39 38.12 -27.40
N LEU A 172 -14.56 37.79 -27.95
CA LEU A 172 -15.86 37.94 -27.29
C LEU A 172 -16.07 36.86 -26.22
#